data_AF-A0A832AHJ3-F1
#
_entry.id   AF-A0A832AHJ3-F1
#
_cell.length_a   1.000
_cell.length_b   1.000
_cell.length_c   1.000
_cell.angle_alpha   90.00
_cell.angle_beta   90.00
_cell.angle_gamma   90.00
#
_symmetry.space_group_name_H-M   'P 1'
#
loop_
_entity.id
_entity.type
_entity.pdbx_description
1 polymer ?
#
loop_
_entity_poly.entity_id
_entity_poly.type
_entity_poly.pdbx_seq_one_letter_code
_entity_poly.pdbx_strand_id
1 'polypeptide(L)'
;MDRKALKSLLAELFPEAEISDFSIEFILNNRATEESVRDVYQTLKNYGLEDEKIASYPSLLGLHPETIRAHYQSLLELGIDPEKIASYPELLARDPETIRAHYQFLRELGIKPENIASYPQLLGYDPETIKARYQFLCDLGIKPEKIVSCPQLLARDPESIITNYQSLLELGIKPEKIASYPQLLTQGPETIKAHHQFLRELGIKPKNIASYPELLGYDPETIKAHHQFLRELGIDPEKIASYPKLLARDPETIKRNYQHHVGLLRKDYRDRESGRDLLLNHPSLLNIPPETIEANVQFLYGLGIDYHNHFQLSSNTKLKHKKMAWMLRELFDYNILNEDQKKRCDI
;
A
#
# COMPACT_ATOMS: atom_id res chain seq x y z
N MET A 1 -29.97 4.50 38.56
CA MET A 1 -31.23 4.68 37.80
C MET A 1 -31.87 3.30 37.56
N ASP A 2 -33.18 3.19 37.39
CA ASP A 2 -33.81 1.88 37.06
C ASP A 2 -33.80 1.60 35.55
N ARG A 3 -34.12 0.35 35.15
CA ARG A 3 -34.09 -0.08 33.74
C ARG A 3 -35.07 0.68 32.85
N LYS A 4 -36.23 1.07 33.37
CA LYS A 4 -37.25 1.79 32.60
C LYS A 4 -36.79 3.21 32.30
N ALA A 5 -36.25 3.90 33.30
CA ALA A 5 -35.66 5.22 33.15
C ALA A 5 -34.46 5.20 32.20
N LEU A 6 -33.57 4.20 32.29
CA LEU A 6 -32.47 4.05 31.34
C LEU A 6 -32.96 3.83 29.90
N LYS A 7 -33.94 2.96 29.68
CA LYS A 7 -34.53 2.74 28.35
C LYS A 7 -35.14 4.02 27.77
N SER A 8 -35.81 4.81 28.61
CA SER A 8 -36.38 6.11 28.20
C SER A 8 -35.28 7.10 27.80
N LEU A 9 -34.22 7.20 28.60
CA LEU A 9 -33.08 8.07 28.32
C LEU A 9 -32.36 7.66 27.02
N LEU A 10 -32.10 6.37 26.84
CA LEU A 10 -31.44 5.87 25.65
C LEU A 10 -32.29 6.07 24.38
N ALA A 11 -33.62 5.95 24.47
CA ALA A 11 -34.52 6.27 23.37
C ALA A 11 -34.58 7.77 23.05
N GLU A 12 -34.36 8.64 24.04
CA GLU A 12 -34.21 10.09 23.82
C GLU A 12 -32.89 10.42 23.12
N LEU A 13 -31.77 9.83 23.58
CA LEU A 13 -30.44 10.07 23.02
C LEU A 13 -30.25 9.44 21.63
N PHE A 14 -30.88 8.28 21.40
CA PHE A 14 -30.71 7.50 20.17
C PHE A 14 -32.08 7.01 19.65
N PRO A 15 -32.91 7.89 19.08
CA PRO A 15 -34.28 7.55 18.69
C PRO A 15 -34.37 6.43 17.66
N GLU A 16 -33.36 6.30 16.80
CA GLU A 16 -33.33 5.34 15.69
C GLU A 16 -32.47 4.09 16.01
N ALA A 17 -31.90 3.98 17.22
CA ALA A 17 -30.97 2.91 17.55
C ALA A 17 -31.60 1.84 18.47
N GLU A 18 -31.46 0.58 18.07
CA GLU A 18 -31.73 -0.55 18.95
C GLU A 18 -30.51 -0.87 19.82
N ILE A 19 -30.59 -0.54 21.11
CA ILE A 19 -29.52 -0.82 22.07
C ILE A 19 -29.73 -2.18 22.72
N SER A 20 -28.69 -3.02 22.68
CA SER A 20 -28.74 -4.37 23.22
C SER A 20 -29.05 -4.39 24.72
N ASP A 21 -29.80 -5.38 25.16
CA ASP A 21 -30.11 -5.57 26.58
C ASP A 21 -28.83 -5.82 27.42
N PHE A 22 -27.79 -6.43 26.84
CA PHE A 22 -26.49 -6.60 27.52
C PHE A 22 -25.88 -5.25 27.90
N SER A 23 -25.90 -4.27 27.00
CA SER A 23 -25.37 -2.94 27.26
C SER A 23 -26.19 -2.19 28.31
N ILE A 24 -27.52 -2.37 28.30
CA ILE A 24 -28.41 -1.80 29.32
C ILE A 24 -28.03 -2.35 30.70
N GLU A 25 -27.88 -3.68 30.83
CA GLU A 25 -27.47 -4.30 32.08
C GLU A 25 -26.06 -3.84 32.50
N PHE A 26 -25.12 -3.68 31.56
CA PHE A 26 -23.79 -3.14 31.86
C PHE A 26 -23.85 -1.73 32.44
N ILE A 27 -24.62 -0.83 31.82
CA ILE A 27 -24.78 0.57 32.28
C ILE A 27 -25.40 0.59 33.69
N LEU A 28 -26.42 -0.24 33.95
CA LEU A 28 -27.06 -0.34 35.26
C LEU A 28 -26.11 -0.88 36.34
N ASN A 29 -25.33 -1.92 36.00
CA ASN A 29 -24.40 -2.56 36.92
C ASN A 29 -23.23 -1.64 37.31
N ASN A 30 -22.85 -0.71 36.44
CA ASN A 30 -21.87 0.34 36.75
C ASN A 30 -22.46 1.52 37.55
N ARG A 31 -23.70 1.38 38.05
CA ARG A 31 -24.38 2.38 38.89
C ARG A 31 -24.51 3.76 38.23
N ALA A 32 -24.61 3.79 36.90
CA ALA A 32 -24.80 5.04 36.18
C ALA A 32 -26.11 5.74 36.61
N THR A 33 -26.02 7.05 36.82
CA THR A 33 -27.17 7.94 36.98
C THR A 33 -27.55 8.51 35.63
N GLU A 34 -28.77 9.08 35.50
CA GLU A 34 -29.14 9.79 34.28
C GLU A 34 -28.14 10.91 33.95
N GLU A 35 -27.75 11.68 34.97
CA GLU A 35 -26.74 12.74 34.85
C GLU A 35 -25.39 12.20 34.36
N SER A 36 -24.89 11.09 34.92
CA SER A 36 -23.61 10.54 34.49
C SER A 36 -23.65 10.02 33.06
N VAL A 37 -24.76 9.38 32.65
CA VAL A 37 -24.95 8.94 31.25
C VAL A 37 -24.94 10.15 30.31
N ARG A 38 -25.62 11.25 30.66
CA ARG A 38 -25.64 12.48 29.87
C ARG A 38 -24.26 13.16 29.81
N ASP A 39 -23.50 13.19 30.91
CA ASP A 39 -22.14 13.77 30.91
C ASP A 39 -21.16 12.94 30.06
N VAL A 40 -21.23 11.61 30.16
CA VAL A 40 -20.44 10.73 29.29
C VAL A 40 -20.84 10.92 27.83
N TYR A 41 -22.13 10.92 27.53
CA TYR A 41 -22.64 11.16 26.18
C TYR A 41 -22.06 12.46 25.61
N GLN A 42 -22.14 13.56 26.37
CA GLN A 42 -21.62 14.84 25.90
C GLN A 42 -20.10 14.88 25.80
N THR A 43 -19.39 14.19 26.70
CA THR A 43 -17.93 14.03 26.61
C THR A 43 -17.55 13.30 25.32
N LEU A 44 -18.26 12.23 24.97
CA LEU A 44 -18.03 11.48 23.72
C LEU A 44 -18.33 12.33 22.48
N LYS A 45 -19.43 13.11 22.49
CA LYS A 45 -19.73 14.09 21.43
C LYS A 45 -18.61 15.12 21.28
N ASN A 46 -18.08 15.65 22.38
CA ASN A 46 -16.98 16.60 22.37
C ASN A 46 -15.67 16.01 21.81
N TYR A 47 -15.49 14.69 21.88
CA TYR A 47 -14.39 13.97 21.25
C TYR A 47 -14.65 13.59 19.79
N GLY A 48 -15.76 14.05 19.22
CA GLY A 48 -16.06 13.86 17.79
C GLY A 48 -16.71 12.51 17.46
N LEU A 49 -17.21 11.77 18.46
CA LEU A 49 -18.03 10.58 18.19
C LEU A 49 -19.45 11.03 17.80
N GLU A 50 -19.96 10.50 16.69
CA GLU A 50 -21.35 10.73 16.28
C GLU A 50 -22.32 9.78 16.98
N ASP A 51 -23.61 10.14 16.96
CA ASP A 51 -24.66 9.44 17.72
C ASP A 51 -24.75 7.97 17.30
N GLU A 52 -24.65 7.68 16.00
CA GLU A 52 -24.63 6.32 15.46
C GLU A 52 -23.43 5.52 15.99
N LYS A 53 -22.27 6.19 16.13
CA LYS A 53 -21.06 5.55 16.62
C LYS A 53 -21.17 5.26 18.11
N ILE A 54 -21.67 6.20 18.91
CA ILE A 54 -21.91 5.99 20.35
C ILE A 54 -22.95 4.88 20.56
N ALA A 55 -24.02 4.87 19.75
CA ALA A 55 -25.06 3.84 19.78
C ALA A 55 -24.52 2.43 19.46
N SER A 56 -23.46 2.32 18.65
CA SER A 56 -22.77 1.05 18.40
C SER A 56 -21.87 0.57 19.56
N TYR A 57 -21.52 1.47 20.49
CA TYR A 57 -20.75 1.16 21.72
C TYR A 57 -21.42 1.73 22.99
N PRO A 58 -22.68 1.38 23.27
CA PRO A 58 -23.45 2.01 24.33
C PRO A 58 -22.91 1.66 25.73
N SER A 59 -22.09 0.62 25.86
CA SER A 59 -21.38 0.30 27.11
C SER A 59 -20.49 1.43 27.61
N LEU A 60 -19.99 2.31 26.73
CA LEU A 60 -19.20 3.48 27.12
C LEU A 60 -19.99 4.41 28.04
N LEU A 61 -21.32 4.52 27.85
CA LEU A 61 -22.22 5.34 28.68
C LEU A 61 -22.34 4.84 30.13
N GLY A 62 -21.90 3.61 30.39
CA GLY A 62 -21.83 3.04 31.73
C GLY A 62 -20.54 3.39 32.46
N LEU A 63 -19.53 3.96 31.80
CA LEU A 63 -18.26 4.32 32.41
C LEU A 63 -18.36 5.67 33.15
N HIS A 64 -17.38 5.98 34.00
CA HIS A 64 -17.29 7.30 34.61
C HIS A 64 -16.66 8.31 33.63
N PRO A 65 -17.14 9.57 33.60
CA PRO A 65 -16.57 10.61 32.73
C PRO A 65 -15.05 10.77 32.88
N GLU A 66 -14.53 10.72 34.11
CA GLU A 66 -13.09 10.78 34.39
C GLU A 66 -12.31 9.59 33.81
N THR A 67 -12.93 8.41 33.78
CA THR A 67 -12.33 7.21 33.15
C THR A 67 -12.19 7.44 31.65
N ILE A 68 -13.26 7.89 30.98
CA ILE A 68 -13.23 8.22 29.55
C ILE A 68 -12.18 9.29 29.24
N ARG A 69 -12.12 10.37 30.05
CA ARG A 69 -11.12 11.45 29.90
C ARG A 69 -9.69 10.92 30.04
N ALA A 70 -9.42 10.10 31.06
CA ALA A 70 -8.11 9.50 31.27
C ALA A 70 -7.70 8.55 30.13
N HIS A 71 -8.63 7.72 29.64
CA HIS A 71 -8.36 6.79 28.54
C HIS A 71 -8.11 7.56 27.23
N TYR A 72 -8.91 8.59 26.95
CA TYR A 72 -8.71 9.48 25.81
C TYR A 72 -7.34 10.16 25.86
N GLN A 73 -6.96 10.74 26.99
CA GLN A 73 -5.65 11.37 27.18
C GLN A 73 -4.51 10.37 26.99
N SER A 74 -4.64 9.15 27.51
CA SER A 74 -3.62 8.12 27.30
C SER A 74 -3.47 7.73 25.82
N LEU A 75 -4.53 7.75 25.03
CA LEU A 75 -4.46 7.47 23.58
C LEU A 75 -3.75 8.60 22.83
N LEU A 76 -4.00 9.86 23.23
CA LEU A 76 -3.28 11.02 22.70
C LEU A 76 -1.77 10.94 22.99
N GLU A 77 -1.39 10.52 24.19
CA GLU A 77 0.02 10.33 24.59
C GLU A 77 0.73 9.24 23.77
N LEU A 78 -0.01 8.28 23.23
CA LEU A 78 0.52 7.27 22.30
C LEU A 78 0.61 7.78 20.85
N GLY A 79 0.21 9.04 20.61
CA GLY A 79 0.23 9.69 19.31
C GLY A 79 -0.96 9.35 18.41
N ILE A 80 -2.07 8.87 18.98
CA ILE A 80 -3.28 8.57 18.20
C ILE A 80 -4.10 9.84 18.07
N ASP A 81 -4.39 10.25 16.83
CA ASP A 81 -5.15 11.47 16.56
C ASP A 81 -6.61 11.37 17.04
N PRO A 82 -7.23 12.49 17.50
CA PRO A 82 -8.62 12.54 17.91
C PRO A 82 -9.60 11.88 16.93
N GLU A 83 -9.46 12.14 15.63
CA GLU A 83 -10.30 11.57 14.58
C GLU A 83 -10.20 10.03 14.52
N LYS A 84 -9.00 9.50 14.77
CA LYS A 84 -8.77 8.05 14.84
C LYS A 84 -9.36 7.47 16.11
N ILE A 85 -9.25 8.15 17.26
CA ILE A 85 -9.89 7.71 18.51
C ILE A 85 -11.41 7.62 18.33
N ALA A 86 -12.03 8.65 17.73
CA ALA A 86 -13.46 8.66 17.43
C ALA A 86 -13.89 7.52 16.49
N SER A 87 -13.01 7.10 15.57
CA SER A 87 -13.25 5.98 14.66
C SER A 87 -13.20 4.61 15.37
N TYR A 88 -12.45 4.49 16.48
CA TYR A 88 -12.24 3.26 17.25
C TYR A 88 -12.57 3.44 18.75
N PRO A 89 -13.84 3.75 19.07
CA PRO A 89 -14.27 4.09 20.42
C PRO A 89 -14.17 2.90 21.39
N GLU A 90 -14.05 1.66 20.90
CA GLU A 90 -13.73 0.50 21.74
C GLU A 90 -12.45 0.68 22.56
N LEU A 91 -11.50 1.47 22.07
CA LEU A 91 -10.25 1.76 22.79
C LEU A 91 -10.51 2.57 24.07
N LEU A 92 -11.57 3.39 24.10
CA LEU A 92 -11.98 4.15 25.28
C LEU A 92 -12.61 3.28 26.37
N ALA A 93 -12.94 2.02 26.07
CA ALA A 93 -13.43 1.06 27.05
C ALA A 93 -12.31 0.19 27.65
N ARG A 94 -11.08 0.30 27.15
CA ARG A 94 -9.97 -0.57 27.54
C ARG A 94 -9.06 0.13 28.53
N ASP A 95 -8.56 -0.66 29.47
CA ASP A 95 -7.56 -0.23 30.44
C ASP A 95 -6.29 0.35 29.75
N PRO A 96 -5.87 1.58 30.09
CA PRO A 96 -4.72 2.24 29.46
C PRO A 96 -3.41 1.49 29.60
N GLU A 97 -3.17 0.82 30.73
CA GLU A 97 -1.96 0.04 30.93
C GLU A 97 -1.92 -1.17 29.99
N THR A 98 -3.07 -1.82 29.78
CA THR A 98 -3.23 -2.89 28.79
C THR A 98 -2.96 -2.39 27.38
N ILE A 99 -3.50 -1.22 27.00
CA ILE A 99 -3.21 -0.61 25.68
C ILE A 99 -1.72 -0.29 25.56
N ARG A 100 -1.09 0.30 26.59
CA ARG A 100 0.32 0.69 26.57
C ARG A 100 1.24 -0.53 26.48
N ALA A 101 0.94 -1.60 27.22
CA ALA A 101 1.67 -2.86 27.12
C ALA A 101 1.56 -3.44 25.70
N HIS A 102 0.36 -3.45 25.12
CA HIS A 102 0.17 -3.95 23.76
C HIS A 102 0.85 -3.05 22.71
N TYR A 103 0.82 -1.73 22.90
CA TYR A 103 1.56 -0.78 22.07
C TYR A 103 3.07 -1.09 22.03
N GLN A 104 3.68 -1.39 23.19
CA GLN A 104 5.09 -1.80 23.23
C GLN A 104 5.32 -3.12 22.50
N PHE A 105 4.44 -4.11 22.68
CA PHE A 105 4.51 -5.36 21.92
C PHE A 105 4.47 -5.13 20.40
N LEU A 106 3.58 -4.25 19.89
CA LEU A 106 3.51 -3.95 18.46
C LEU A 106 4.80 -3.30 17.95
N ARG A 107 5.45 -2.47 18.78
CA ARG A 107 6.76 -1.88 18.48
C ARG A 107 7.88 -2.91 18.46
N GLU A 108 7.88 -3.84 19.41
CA GLU A 108 8.83 -4.97 19.45
C GLU A 108 8.67 -5.90 18.24
N LEU A 109 7.45 -6.05 17.73
CA LEU A 109 7.16 -6.75 16.47
C LEU A 109 7.67 -6.00 15.22
N GLY A 110 8.10 -4.74 15.38
CA GLY A 110 8.68 -3.90 14.33
C GLY A 110 7.69 -2.92 13.68
N ILE A 111 6.46 -2.81 14.18
CA ILE A 111 5.49 -1.83 13.68
C ILE A 111 5.86 -0.46 14.25
N LYS A 112 6.10 0.50 13.36
CA LYS A 112 6.51 1.84 13.76
C LYS A 112 5.37 2.60 14.45
N PRO A 113 5.67 3.53 15.40
CA PRO A 113 4.67 4.38 16.03
C PRO A 113 3.69 5.04 15.07
N GLU A 114 4.18 5.56 13.93
CA GLU A 114 3.35 6.25 12.94
C GLU A 114 2.34 5.30 12.27
N ASN A 115 2.73 4.04 12.08
CA ASN A 115 1.88 2.99 11.54
C ASN A 115 0.81 2.54 12.55
N ILE A 116 1.16 2.49 13.84
CA ILE A 116 0.20 2.20 14.93
C ILE A 116 -0.81 3.34 15.06
N ALA A 117 -0.34 4.59 15.08
CA ALA A 117 -1.19 5.77 15.14
C ALA A 117 -2.15 5.89 13.94
N SER A 118 -1.68 5.54 12.73
CA SER A 118 -2.50 5.52 11.52
C SER A 118 -3.56 4.41 11.55
N TYR A 119 -3.33 3.35 12.32
CA TYR A 119 -4.20 2.18 12.37
C TYR A 119 -4.35 1.63 13.81
N PRO A 120 -4.96 2.41 14.72
CA PRO A 120 -4.97 2.10 16.15
C PRO A 120 -5.91 0.96 16.50
N GLN A 121 -6.73 0.48 15.56
CA GLN A 121 -7.52 -0.75 15.71
C GLN A 121 -6.67 -1.93 16.20
N LEU A 122 -5.39 -1.98 15.83
CA LEU A 122 -4.46 -3.01 16.31
C LEU A 122 -4.40 -3.08 17.84
N LEU A 123 -4.52 -1.94 18.52
CA LEU A 123 -4.49 -1.84 19.98
C LEU A 123 -5.71 -2.49 20.65
N GLY A 124 -6.79 -2.72 19.90
CA GLY A 124 -7.98 -3.41 20.38
C GLY A 124 -7.87 -4.94 20.37
N TYR A 125 -6.86 -5.50 19.69
CA TYR A 125 -6.65 -6.95 19.62
C TYR A 125 -5.84 -7.47 20.80
N ASP A 126 -5.96 -8.77 21.05
CA ASP A 126 -5.07 -9.45 21.96
C ASP A 126 -3.70 -9.74 21.30
N PRO A 127 -2.59 -9.70 22.06
CA PRO A 127 -1.25 -9.94 21.52
C PRO A 127 -1.10 -11.30 20.83
N GLU A 128 -1.75 -12.35 21.32
CA GLU A 128 -1.64 -13.70 20.75
C GLU A 128 -2.35 -13.80 19.39
N THR A 129 -3.49 -13.13 19.20
CA THR A 129 -4.15 -13.00 17.89
C THR A 129 -3.24 -12.28 16.89
N ILE A 130 -2.61 -11.18 17.29
CA ILE A 130 -1.67 -10.46 16.40
C ILE A 130 -0.48 -11.36 16.05
N LYS A 131 0.08 -12.08 17.02
CA LYS A 131 1.20 -13.00 16.80
C LYS A 131 0.83 -14.16 15.87
N ALA A 132 -0.34 -14.76 16.07
CA ALA A 132 -0.85 -15.83 15.21
C ALA A 132 -1.08 -15.34 13.77
N ARG A 133 -1.67 -14.15 13.60
CA ARG A 133 -1.86 -13.53 12.28
C ARG A 133 -0.54 -13.16 11.61
N TYR A 134 0.42 -12.66 12.38
CA TYR A 134 1.77 -12.37 11.88
C TYR A 134 2.45 -13.65 11.36
N GLN A 135 2.40 -14.74 12.14
CA GLN A 135 2.96 -16.03 11.72
C GLN A 135 2.27 -16.56 10.46
N PHE A 136 0.94 -16.50 10.41
CA PHE A 136 0.17 -16.88 9.22
C PHE A 136 0.61 -16.10 7.96
N LEU A 137 0.84 -14.79 8.07
CA LEU A 137 1.33 -13.97 6.95
C LEU A 137 2.76 -14.36 6.53
N CYS A 138 3.63 -14.69 7.49
CA CYS A 138 4.95 -15.24 7.21
C CYS A 138 4.87 -16.59 6.48
N ASP A 139 3.95 -17.47 6.89
CA ASP A 139 3.74 -18.79 6.27
C ASP A 139 3.20 -18.66 4.83
N LEU A 140 2.47 -17.58 4.52
CA LEU A 140 2.11 -17.20 3.15
C LEU A 140 3.28 -16.65 2.31
N GLY A 141 4.48 -16.57 2.89
CA GLY A 141 5.70 -16.11 2.23
C GLY A 141 5.88 -14.59 2.22
N ILE A 142 5.03 -13.84 2.94
CA ILE A 142 5.17 -12.38 3.06
C ILE A 142 6.32 -12.10 4.04
N LYS A 143 7.26 -11.27 3.61
CA LYS A 143 8.43 -10.96 4.44
C LYS A 143 8.05 -10.10 5.65
N PRO A 144 8.70 -10.30 6.82
CA PRO A 144 8.54 -9.47 8.01
C PRO A 144 8.48 -7.97 7.74
N GLU A 145 9.40 -7.44 6.93
CA GLU A 145 9.50 -6.00 6.66
C GLU A 145 8.28 -5.47 5.91
N LYS A 146 7.64 -6.32 5.10
CA LYS A 146 6.42 -5.99 4.37
C LYS A 146 5.19 -6.04 5.27
N ILE A 147 5.11 -7.02 6.18
CA ILE A 147 4.01 -7.14 7.15
C ILE A 147 3.95 -5.90 8.04
N VAL A 148 5.07 -5.50 8.64
CA VAL A 148 5.10 -4.34 9.56
C VAL A 148 4.90 -3.00 8.85
N SER A 149 5.15 -2.95 7.53
CA SER A 149 4.83 -1.78 6.69
C SER A 149 3.36 -1.71 6.26
N CYS A 150 2.60 -2.81 6.40
CA CYS A 150 1.19 -2.92 6.04
C CYS A 150 0.39 -3.46 7.24
N PRO A 151 0.30 -2.68 8.34
CA PRO A 151 -0.33 -3.11 9.58
C PRO A 151 -1.79 -3.51 9.42
N GLN A 152 -2.49 -3.05 8.38
CA GLN A 152 -3.89 -3.39 8.12
C GLN A 152 -4.11 -4.90 7.96
N LEU A 153 -3.10 -5.64 7.47
CA LEU A 153 -3.18 -7.09 7.32
C LEU A 153 -3.33 -7.81 8.67
N LEU A 154 -2.78 -7.25 9.75
CA LEU A 154 -2.84 -7.85 11.07
C LEU A 154 -4.21 -7.68 11.74
N ALA A 155 -5.05 -6.76 11.26
CA ALA A 155 -6.44 -6.64 11.70
C ALA A 155 -7.42 -7.50 10.88
N ARG A 156 -7.01 -7.96 9.69
CA ARG A 156 -7.87 -8.77 8.84
C ARG A 156 -7.98 -10.21 9.37
N ASP A 157 -9.16 -10.78 9.16
CA ASP A 157 -9.41 -12.18 9.41
C ASP A 157 -8.63 -13.05 8.39
N PRO A 158 -7.97 -14.15 8.84
CA PRO A 158 -7.21 -15.03 7.95
C PRO A 158 -8.03 -15.64 6.82
N GLU A 159 -9.31 -15.92 7.04
CA GLU A 159 -10.19 -16.55 6.03
C GLU A 159 -10.46 -15.63 4.84
N SER A 160 -10.72 -14.34 5.08
CA SER A 160 -10.83 -13.34 4.01
C SER A 160 -9.51 -13.16 3.26
N ILE A 161 -8.37 -13.21 3.97
CA ILE A 161 -7.05 -13.16 3.33
C ILE A 161 -6.87 -14.35 2.39
N ILE A 162 -7.19 -15.58 2.83
CA ILE A 162 -7.10 -16.78 2.00
C ILE A 162 -8.04 -16.70 0.80
N THR A 163 -9.27 -16.26 1.01
CA THR A 163 -10.26 -16.13 -0.07
C THR A 163 -9.76 -15.17 -1.16
N ASN A 164 -9.23 -14.01 -0.77
CA ASN A 164 -8.65 -13.07 -1.73
C ASN A 164 -7.34 -13.59 -2.35
N TYR A 165 -6.50 -14.26 -1.56
CA TYR A 165 -5.28 -14.90 -2.06
C TYR A 165 -5.58 -15.91 -3.18
N GLN A 166 -6.59 -16.77 -3.00
CA GLN A 166 -7.06 -17.70 -4.04
C GLN A 166 -7.56 -16.96 -5.27
N SER A 167 -8.34 -15.90 -5.10
CA SER A 167 -8.79 -15.07 -6.24
C SER A 167 -7.62 -14.45 -7.00
N LEU A 168 -6.55 -14.01 -6.33
CA LEU A 168 -5.35 -13.49 -7.00
C LEU A 168 -4.63 -14.58 -7.81
N LEU A 169 -4.58 -15.82 -7.30
CA LEU A 169 -4.03 -16.97 -8.03
C LEU A 169 -4.84 -17.28 -9.29
N GLU A 170 -6.18 -17.25 -9.21
CA GLU A 170 -7.07 -17.46 -10.37
C GLU A 170 -6.87 -16.40 -11.46
N LEU A 171 -6.51 -15.17 -11.08
CA LEU A 171 -6.12 -14.10 -12.00
C LEU A 171 -4.70 -14.28 -12.58
N GLY A 172 -4.02 -15.38 -12.24
CA GLY A 172 -2.69 -15.74 -12.74
C GLY A 172 -1.54 -15.04 -12.02
N ILE A 173 -1.79 -14.38 -10.88
CA ILE A 173 -0.76 -13.71 -10.10
C ILE A 173 -0.05 -14.76 -9.25
N LYS A 174 1.26 -14.88 -9.41
CA LYS A 174 2.05 -15.90 -8.71
C LYS A 174 2.22 -15.59 -7.22
N PRO A 175 2.36 -16.61 -6.35
CA PRO A 175 2.61 -16.43 -4.92
C PRO A 175 3.72 -15.42 -4.60
N GLU A 176 4.84 -15.46 -5.31
CA GLU A 176 5.98 -14.57 -5.03
C GLU A 176 5.66 -13.10 -5.33
N LYS A 177 4.75 -12.87 -6.29
CA LYS A 177 4.26 -11.53 -6.60
C LYS A 177 3.25 -11.06 -5.55
N ILE A 178 2.34 -11.92 -5.11
CA ILE A 178 1.41 -11.59 -4.01
C ILE A 178 2.21 -11.22 -2.76
N ALA A 179 3.21 -12.02 -2.40
CA ALA A 179 4.09 -11.75 -1.26
C ALA A 179 4.90 -10.43 -1.38
N SER A 180 5.19 -10.00 -2.61
CA SER A 180 5.87 -8.71 -2.88
C SER A 180 4.93 -7.50 -2.75
N TYR A 181 3.62 -7.72 -2.93
CA TYR A 181 2.55 -6.72 -2.92
C TYR A 181 1.42 -7.11 -1.95
N PRO A 182 1.73 -7.30 -0.65
CA PRO A 182 0.76 -7.82 0.29
C PRO A 182 -0.39 -6.85 0.58
N GLN A 183 -0.27 -5.57 0.22
CA GLN A 183 -1.38 -4.61 0.29
C GLN A 183 -2.60 -5.07 -0.52
N LEU A 184 -2.42 -5.89 -1.56
CA LEU A 184 -3.54 -6.47 -2.32
C LEU A 184 -4.43 -7.36 -1.45
N LEU A 185 -3.86 -7.98 -0.40
CA LEU A 185 -4.58 -8.82 0.55
C LEU A 185 -5.40 -8.03 1.58
N THR A 186 -5.26 -6.70 1.62
CA THR A 186 -6.11 -5.84 2.46
C THR A 186 -7.52 -5.64 1.88
N GLN A 187 -7.67 -5.90 0.58
CA GLN A 187 -8.90 -5.72 -0.17
C GLN A 187 -9.71 -7.02 -0.26
N GLY A 188 -10.99 -6.91 -0.63
CA GLY A 188 -11.82 -8.07 -0.93
C GLY A 188 -11.60 -8.60 -2.36
N PRO A 189 -11.91 -9.89 -2.63
CA PRO A 189 -11.75 -10.48 -3.95
C PRO A 189 -12.58 -9.76 -5.03
N GLU A 190 -13.78 -9.29 -4.70
CA GLU A 190 -14.64 -8.59 -5.66
C GLU A 190 -14.06 -7.24 -6.10
N THR A 191 -13.45 -6.48 -5.18
CA THR A 191 -12.71 -5.25 -5.52
C THR A 191 -11.54 -5.56 -6.45
N ILE A 192 -10.76 -6.60 -6.15
CA ILE A 192 -9.64 -7.03 -6.99
C ILE A 192 -10.10 -7.44 -8.39
N LYS A 193 -11.18 -8.22 -8.50
CA LYS A 193 -11.76 -8.63 -9.79
C LYS A 193 -12.28 -7.44 -10.59
N ALA A 194 -12.95 -6.49 -9.94
CA ALA A 194 -13.43 -5.27 -10.59
C ALA A 194 -12.27 -4.43 -11.14
N HIS A 195 -11.22 -4.20 -10.34
CA HIS A 195 -10.01 -3.50 -10.80
C HIS A 195 -9.32 -4.26 -11.94
N HIS A 196 -9.23 -5.59 -11.86
CA HIS A 196 -8.67 -6.40 -12.94
C HIS A 196 -9.48 -6.26 -14.24
N GLN A 197 -10.81 -6.26 -14.17
CA GLN A 197 -11.67 -6.02 -15.33
C GLN A 197 -11.44 -4.62 -15.92
N PHE A 198 -11.43 -3.59 -15.08
CA PHE A 198 -11.14 -2.23 -15.50
C PHE A 198 -9.80 -2.10 -16.24
N LEU A 199 -8.73 -2.72 -15.73
CA LEU A 199 -7.42 -2.74 -16.40
C LEU A 199 -7.48 -3.45 -17.76
N ARG A 200 -8.29 -4.51 -17.89
CA ARG A 200 -8.51 -5.19 -19.17
C ARG A 200 -9.27 -4.32 -20.17
N GLU A 201 -10.26 -3.55 -19.72
CA GLU A 201 -11.00 -2.59 -20.54
C GLU A 201 -10.10 -1.46 -21.05
N LEU A 202 -9.06 -1.09 -20.28
CA LEU A 202 -7.97 -0.22 -20.73
C LEU A 202 -6.98 -0.90 -21.70
N GLY A 203 -7.21 -2.15 -22.10
CA GLY A 203 -6.38 -2.89 -23.06
C GLY A 203 -5.18 -3.61 -22.44
N ILE A 204 -5.00 -3.57 -21.11
CA ILE A 204 -3.90 -4.25 -20.43
C ILE A 204 -4.19 -5.74 -20.38
N LYS A 205 -3.36 -6.53 -21.06
CA LYS A 205 -3.54 -7.99 -21.15
C LYS A 205 -3.37 -8.63 -19.76
N PRO A 206 -4.11 -9.70 -19.42
CA PRO A 206 -4.02 -10.36 -18.11
C PRO A 206 -2.59 -10.74 -17.69
N LYS A 207 -1.78 -11.24 -18.64
CA LYS A 207 -0.36 -11.54 -18.40
C LYS A 207 0.48 -10.34 -17.95
N ASN A 208 0.15 -9.13 -18.43
CA ASN A 208 0.85 -7.91 -18.06
C ASN A 208 0.40 -7.44 -16.67
N ILE A 209 -0.90 -7.56 -16.36
CA ILE A 209 -1.43 -7.31 -15.01
C ILE A 209 -0.77 -8.27 -14.01
N ALA A 210 -0.74 -9.57 -14.31
CA ALA A 210 -0.08 -10.58 -13.45
C ALA A 210 1.43 -10.35 -13.28
N SER A 211 2.09 -9.74 -14.27
CA SER A 211 3.51 -9.38 -14.17
C SER A 211 3.77 -8.22 -13.20
N TYR A 212 2.77 -7.34 -13.05
CA TYR A 212 2.82 -6.11 -12.25
C TYR A 212 1.48 -5.88 -11.51
N PRO A 213 1.13 -6.77 -10.55
CA PRO A 213 -0.20 -6.79 -9.93
C PRO A 213 -0.45 -5.61 -8.99
N GLU A 214 0.58 -4.83 -8.70
CA GLU A 214 0.46 -3.59 -7.91
C GLU A 214 -0.63 -2.66 -8.45
N LEU A 215 -0.86 -2.63 -9.77
CA LEU A 215 -1.93 -1.84 -10.39
C LEU A 215 -3.33 -2.15 -9.84
N LEU A 216 -3.55 -3.38 -9.36
CA LEU A 216 -4.83 -3.77 -8.77
C LEU A 216 -5.12 -3.06 -7.45
N GLY A 217 -4.08 -2.51 -6.80
CA GLY A 217 -4.21 -1.72 -5.58
C GLY A 217 -4.36 -0.21 -5.83
N TYR A 218 -4.30 0.25 -7.08
CA TYR A 218 -4.48 1.67 -7.40
C TYR A 218 -5.95 2.00 -7.61
N ASP A 219 -6.30 3.24 -7.27
CA ASP A 219 -7.58 3.82 -7.63
C ASP A 219 -7.77 3.88 -9.17
N PRO A 220 -8.90 3.39 -9.70
CA PRO A 220 -9.16 3.37 -11.14
C PRO A 220 -9.10 4.75 -11.82
N GLU A 221 -9.54 5.82 -11.16
CA GLU A 221 -9.51 7.17 -11.74
C GLU A 221 -8.07 7.69 -11.86
N THR A 222 -7.22 7.38 -10.87
CA THR A 222 -5.78 7.64 -10.94
C THR A 222 -5.13 6.94 -12.15
N ILE A 223 -5.44 5.65 -12.36
CA ILE A 223 -4.92 4.91 -13.51
C ILE A 223 -5.43 5.48 -14.84
N LYS A 224 -6.72 5.86 -14.93
CA LYS A 224 -7.30 6.55 -16.10
C LYS A 224 -6.56 7.85 -16.41
N ALA A 225 -6.33 8.69 -15.40
CA ALA A 225 -5.62 9.95 -15.55
C ALA A 225 -4.18 9.73 -16.04
N HIS A 226 -3.44 8.78 -15.45
CA HIS A 226 -2.10 8.43 -15.90
C HIS A 226 -2.08 7.86 -17.33
N HIS A 227 -3.06 7.03 -17.67
CA HIS A 227 -3.21 6.51 -19.02
C HIS A 227 -3.45 7.63 -20.04
N GLN A 228 -4.34 8.59 -19.73
CA GLN A 228 -4.59 9.76 -20.58
C GLN A 228 -3.33 10.62 -20.73
N PHE A 229 -2.64 10.91 -19.64
CA PHE A 229 -1.39 11.67 -19.66
C PHE A 229 -0.33 11.02 -20.58
N LEU A 230 -0.14 9.70 -20.51
CA LEU A 230 0.79 8.98 -21.39
C LEU A 230 0.37 9.05 -22.87
N ARG A 231 -0.94 9.04 -23.16
CA ARG A 231 -1.45 9.22 -24.52
C ARG A 231 -1.20 10.64 -25.03
N GLU A 232 -1.37 11.65 -24.19
CA GLU A 232 -1.09 13.06 -24.53
C GLU A 232 0.41 13.31 -24.78
N LEU A 233 1.29 12.55 -24.14
CA LEU A 233 2.72 12.52 -24.48
C LEU A 233 3.01 11.87 -25.86
N GLY A 234 2.02 11.24 -26.48
CA GLY A 234 2.13 10.57 -27.78
C GLY A 234 2.48 9.08 -27.70
N ILE A 235 2.41 8.47 -26.51
CA ILE A 235 2.67 7.04 -26.36
C ILE A 235 1.43 6.25 -26.81
N ASP A 236 1.64 5.32 -27.73
CA ASP A 236 0.59 4.47 -28.25
C ASP A 236 -0.08 3.62 -27.15
N PRO A 237 -1.42 3.50 -27.11
CA PRO A 237 -2.13 2.69 -26.12
C PRO A 237 -1.65 1.23 -26.02
N GLU A 238 -1.30 0.57 -27.12
CA GLU A 238 -0.79 -0.80 -27.11
C GLU A 238 0.58 -0.88 -26.42
N LYS A 239 1.41 0.16 -26.58
CA LYS A 239 2.68 0.28 -25.87
C LYS A 239 2.47 0.54 -24.38
N ILE A 240 1.54 1.42 -24.01
CA ILE A 240 1.16 1.65 -22.60
C ILE A 240 0.72 0.33 -21.96
N ALA A 241 -0.18 -0.41 -22.63
CA ALA A 241 -0.68 -1.70 -22.18
C ALA A 241 0.42 -2.77 -22.05
N SER A 242 1.52 -2.65 -22.80
CA SER A 242 2.68 -3.54 -22.73
C SER A 242 3.65 -3.18 -21.60
N TYR A 243 3.59 -1.96 -21.08
CA TYR A 243 4.44 -1.47 -19.99
C TYR A 243 3.60 -0.94 -18.81
N PRO A 244 2.82 -1.82 -18.15
CA PRO A 244 1.86 -1.44 -17.10
C PRO A 244 2.48 -0.64 -15.95
N LYS A 245 3.78 -0.82 -15.68
CA LYS A 245 4.50 -0.07 -14.65
C LYS A 245 4.44 1.46 -14.85
N LEU A 246 4.32 1.94 -16.10
CA LEU A 246 4.19 3.37 -16.37
C LEU A 246 2.91 3.97 -15.76
N LEU A 247 1.84 3.18 -15.68
CA LEU A 247 0.56 3.61 -15.10
C LEU A 247 0.62 3.75 -13.58
N ALA A 248 1.57 3.10 -12.92
CA ALA A 248 1.81 3.24 -11.48
C ALA A 248 2.77 4.39 -11.13
N ARG A 249 3.34 5.08 -12.14
CA ARG A 249 4.28 6.17 -11.92
C ARG A 249 3.59 7.52 -11.89
N ASP A 250 4.09 8.35 -10.97
CA ASP A 250 3.75 9.75 -10.91
C ASP A 250 4.00 10.46 -12.26
N PRO A 251 2.99 11.16 -12.84
CA PRO A 251 3.10 11.85 -14.12
C PRO A 251 4.22 12.87 -14.18
N GLU A 252 4.50 13.60 -13.09
CA GLU A 252 5.59 14.59 -13.09
C GLU A 252 6.96 13.92 -13.15
N THR A 253 7.12 12.77 -12.49
CA THR A 253 8.30 11.91 -12.66
C THR A 253 8.46 11.47 -14.12
N ILE A 254 7.40 11.01 -14.77
CA ILE A 254 7.43 10.60 -16.19
C ILE A 254 7.78 11.79 -17.09
N LYS A 255 7.16 12.96 -16.86
CA LYS A 255 7.40 14.19 -17.63
C LYS A 255 8.86 14.65 -17.52
N ARG A 256 9.40 14.67 -16.31
CA ARG A 256 10.82 15.00 -16.05
C ARG A 256 11.73 14.03 -16.80
N ASN A 257 11.46 12.73 -16.69
CA ASN A 257 12.26 11.71 -17.38
C ASN A 257 12.14 11.87 -18.91
N TYR A 258 10.94 12.10 -19.43
CA TYR A 258 10.70 12.35 -20.86
C TYR A 258 11.53 13.54 -21.36
N GLN A 259 11.41 14.71 -20.73
CA GLN A 259 12.14 15.93 -21.13
C GLN A 259 13.66 15.72 -21.12
N HIS A 260 14.16 15.08 -20.06
CA HIS A 260 15.56 14.75 -19.93
C HIS A 260 16.03 13.81 -21.04
N HIS A 261 15.33 12.69 -21.21
CA HIS A 261 15.75 11.61 -22.11
C HIS A 261 15.66 12.03 -23.58
N VAL A 262 14.69 12.88 -23.96
CA VAL A 262 14.64 13.47 -25.31
C VAL A 262 15.92 14.25 -25.61
N GLY A 263 16.43 15.02 -24.64
CA GLY A 263 17.67 15.79 -24.80
C GLY A 263 18.93 14.93 -24.82
N LEU A 264 18.96 13.85 -24.03
CA LEU A 264 20.11 12.96 -23.93
C LEU A 264 20.23 11.99 -25.12
N LEU A 265 19.11 11.42 -25.57
CA LEU A 265 19.06 10.31 -26.53
C LEU A 265 18.88 10.76 -27.99
N ARG A 266 18.98 12.06 -28.25
CA ARG A 266 18.97 12.60 -29.62
C ARG A 266 20.24 12.22 -30.37
N LYS A 267 20.11 11.96 -31.67
CA LYS A 267 21.25 11.65 -32.56
C LYS A 267 22.15 12.87 -32.80
N ASP A 268 21.56 14.06 -32.86
CA ASP A 268 22.23 15.34 -33.04
C ASP A 268 21.66 16.35 -32.04
N TYR A 269 22.49 17.28 -31.56
CA TYR A 269 22.06 18.42 -30.76
C TYR A 269 20.85 19.17 -31.35
N ARG A 270 20.76 19.32 -32.67
CA ARG A 270 19.66 20.05 -33.32
C ARG A 270 18.39 19.24 -33.52
N ASP A 271 18.47 17.91 -33.42
CA ASP A 271 17.37 17.00 -33.73
C ASP A 271 16.76 16.40 -32.45
N ARG A 272 15.78 17.10 -31.87
CA ARG A 272 15.04 16.56 -30.72
C ARG A 272 14.07 15.45 -31.09
N GLU A 273 13.68 15.34 -32.36
CA GLU A 273 12.69 14.36 -32.81
C GLU A 273 13.26 12.94 -32.74
N SER A 274 14.54 12.71 -33.07
CA SER A 274 15.12 11.36 -32.91
C SER A 274 15.08 10.84 -31.46
N GLY A 275 15.34 11.70 -30.47
CA GLY A 275 15.23 11.35 -29.06
C GLY A 275 13.77 11.06 -28.65
N ARG A 276 12.83 11.86 -29.17
CA ARG A 276 11.39 11.65 -28.96
C ARG A 276 10.92 10.33 -29.58
N ASP A 277 11.23 10.08 -30.84
CA ASP A 277 10.87 8.85 -31.55
C ASP A 277 11.37 7.61 -30.84
N LEU A 278 12.60 7.66 -30.31
CA LEU A 278 13.16 6.57 -29.52
C LEU A 278 12.32 6.29 -28.27
N LEU A 279 11.90 7.32 -27.53
CA LEU A 279 11.06 7.17 -26.33
C LEU A 279 9.65 6.71 -26.64
N LEU A 280 9.03 7.23 -27.71
CA LEU A 280 7.69 6.78 -28.12
C LEU A 280 7.71 5.33 -28.60
N ASN A 281 8.83 4.85 -29.14
CA ASN A 281 9.04 3.45 -29.47
C ASN A 281 9.42 2.57 -28.27
N HIS A 282 10.07 3.15 -27.26
CA HIS A 282 10.54 2.44 -26.07
C HIS A 282 10.14 3.16 -24.77
N PRO A 283 8.84 3.27 -24.46
CA PRO A 283 8.38 4.06 -23.33
C PRO A 283 8.80 3.47 -21.98
N SER A 284 9.28 2.21 -21.94
CA SER A 284 9.93 1.62 -20.76
C SER A 284 11.09 2.45 -20.22
N LEU A 285 11.79 3.23 -21.07
CA LEU A 285 12.87 4.12 -20.66
C LEU A 285 12.40 5.22 -19.73
N LEU A 286 11.11 5.61 -19.79
CA LEU A 286 10.54 6.63 -18.90
C LEU A 286 10.46 6.17 -17.44
N ASN A 287 10.63 4.86 -17.17
CA ASN A 287 10.77 4.36 -15.80
C ASN A 287 12.19 4.51 -15.22
N ILE A 288 13.16 4.94 -16.02
CA ILE A 288 14.57 5.04 -15.65
C ILE A 288 14.86 6.48 -15.19
N PRO A 289 15.48 6.69 -14.02
CA PRO A 289 15.87 8.03 -13.59
C PRO A 289 16.94 8.64 -14.52
N PRO A 290 16.96 9.99 -14.67
CA PRO A 290 17.96 10.73 -15.46
C PRO A 290 19.40 10.26 -15.23
N GLU A 291 19.80 10.17 -13.97
CA GLU A 291 21.18 9.86 -13.56
C GLU A 291 21.57 8.44 -13.99
N THR A 292 20.61 7.51 -13.93
CA THR A 292 20.83 6.12 -14.35
C THR A 292 20.94 6.03 -15.88
N ILE A 293 20.11 6.76 -16.62
CA ILE A 293 20.18 6.72 -18.09
C ILE A 293 21.43 7.41 -18.62
N GLU A 294 21.90 8.49 -17.98
CA GLU A 294 23.16 9.15 -18.30
C GLU A 294 24.34 8.22 -18.09
N ALA A 295 24.44 7.60 -16.90
CA ALA A 295 25.48 6.64 -16.62
C ALA A 295 25.46 5.47 -17.61
N ASN A 296 24.27 5.01 -18.01
CA ASN A 296 24.11 3.97 -19.01
C ASN A 296 24.61 4.40 -20.40
N VAL A 297 24.29 5.62 -20.82
CA VAL A 297 24.73 6.19 -22.10
C VAL A 297 26.24 6.41 -22.11
N GLN A 298 26.80 7.05 -21.08
CA GLN A 298 28.25 7.28 -20.94
C GLN A 298 29.04 5.98 -20.98
N PHE A 299 28.56 4.95 -20.27
CA PHE A 299 29.20 3.64 -20.26
C PHE A 299 29.19 2.98 -21.65
N LEU A 300 28.05 2.97 -22.35
CA LEU A 300 27.95 2.37 -23.68
C LEU A 300 28.78 3.15 -24.72
N TYR A 301 28.75 4.48 -24.64
CA TYR A 301 29.57 5.35 -25.47
C TYR A 301 31.07 5.11 -25.26
N GLY A 302 31.50 4.95 -24.01
CA GLY A 302 32.89 4.64 -23.66
C GLY A 302 33.38 3.32 -24.26
N LEU A 303 32.48 2.34 -24.42
CA LEU A 303 32.76 1.06 -25.09
C LEU A 303 32.60 1.11 -26.63
N GLY A 304 32.32 2.28 -27.20
CA GLY A 304 32.03 2.42 -28.64
C GLY A 304 30.75 1.72 -29.10
N ILE A 305 29.83 1.41 -28.19
CA ILE A 305 28.58 0.70 -28.50
C ILE A 305 27.47 1.70 -28.83
N ASP A 306 26.82 1.53 -29.99
CA ASP A 306 25.64 2.30 -30.36
C ASP A 306 24.44 1.96 -29.46
N TYR A 307 24.12 2.89 -28.57
CA TYR A 307 23.05 2.77 -27.58
C TYR A 307 21.67 3.21 -28.10
N HIS A 308 21.54 3.66 -29.35
CA HIS A 308 20.22 3.89 -29.96
C HIS A 308 19.43 2.58 -30.11
N ASN A 309 20.10 1.43 -29.93
CA ASN A 309 19.47 0.14 -29.72
C ASN A 309 19.04 -0.04 -28.24
N HIS A 310 17.79 0.33 -27.94
CA HIS A 310 17.17 0.42 -26.60
C HIS A 310 17.37 -0.77 -25.62
N PHE A 311 17.61 -1.99 -26.12
CA PHE A 311 17.76 -3.20 -25.29
C PHE A 311 18.92 -3.08 -24.28
N GLN A 312 19.89 -2.23 -24.58
CA GLN A 312 21.07 -2.01 -23.75
C GLN A 312 20.86 -0.93 -22.67
N LEU A 313 19.95 0.02 -22.90
CA LEU A 313 19.66 1.13 -21.98
C LEU A 313 18.82 0.73 -20.77
N SER A 314 17.99 -0.31 -20.89
CA SER A 314 17.00 -0.71 -19.89
C SER A 314 17.47 -1.75 -18.85
N SER A 315 18.74 -2.17 -18.89
CA SER A 315 19.25 -3.23 -18.03
C SER A 315 19.99 -2.71 -16.79
N ASN A 316 19.81 -3.35 -15.63
CA ASN A 316 20.60 -3.04 -14.44
C ASN A 316 22.05 -3.54 -14.60
N THR A 317 22.98 -2.99 -13.82
CA THR A 317 24.44 -3.25 -13.96
C THR A 317 24.80 -4.74 -13.94
N LYS A 318 24.14 -5.57 -13.12
CA LYS A 318 24.39 -7.03 -13.09
C LYS A 318 23.90 -7.74 -14.36
N LEU A 319 22.72 -7.37 -14.85
CA LEU A 319 22.15 -7.94 -16.08
C LEU A 319 22.90 -7.44 -17.32
N LYS A 320 23.41 -6.20 -17.28
CA LYS A 320 24.33 -5.63 -18.28
C LYS A 320 25.60 -6.44 -18.42
N HIS A 321 26.32 -6.70 -17.32
CA HIS A 321 27.52 -7.54 -17.36
C HIS A 321 27.23 -8.95 -17.87
N LYS A 322 26.12 -9.57 -17.47
CA LYS A 322 25.74 -10.89 -17.99
C LYS A 322 25.42 -10.87 -19.49
N LYS A 323 24.71 -9.85 -19.97
CA LYS A 323 24.37 -9.69 -21.40
C LYS A 323 25.59 -9.35 -22.24
N MET A 324 26.47 -8.48 -21.76
CA MET A 324 27.75 -8.19 -22.44
C MET A 324 28.69 -9.38 -22.43
N ALA A 325 28.84 -10.09 -21.30
CA ALA A 325 29.62 -11.32 -21.25
C ALA A 325 29.06 -12.44 -22.12
N TRP A 326 27.75 -12.42 -22.40
CA TRP A 326 27.12 -13.30 -23.39
C TRP A 326 27.41 -12.82 -24.82
N MET A 327 27.22 -11.54 -25.14
CA MET A 327 27.53 -10.98 -26.47
C MET A 327 29.00 -11.15 -26.83
N LEU A 328 29.93 -10.88 -25.92
CA LEU A 328 31.36 -11.12 -26.11
C LEU A 328 31.63 -12.60 -26.40
N ARG A 329 30.99 -13.52 -25.68
CA ARG A 329 31.14 -14.96 -25.92
C ARG A 329 30.60 -15.41 -27.27
N GLU A 330 29.38 -15.01 -27.62
CA GLU A 330 28.66 -15.57 -28.77
C GLU A 330 28.90 -14.83 -30.09
N LEU A 331 29.19 -13.52 -30.03
CA LEU A 331 29.39 -12.70 -31.22
C LEU A 331 30.87 -12.45 -31.55
N PHE A 332 31.76 -12.60 -30.57
CA PHE A 332 33.17 -12.27 -30.71
C PHE A 332 34.11 -13.44 -30.36
N ASP A 333 33.60 -14.67 -30.20
CA ASP A 333 34.38 -15.89 -29.93
C ASP A 333 35.39 -15.73 -28.77
N TYR A 334 35.03 -14.95 -27.74
CA TYR A 334 35.94 -14.55 -26.66
C TYR A 334 36.49 -15.73 -25.84
N ASN A 335 35.92 -16.93 -25.99
CA ASN A 335 36.43 -18.17 -25.38
C ASN A 335 37.66 -18.74 -26.09
N ILE A 336 37.90 -18.39 -27.36
CA ILE A 336 38.99 -18.91 -28.19
C ILE A 336 40.24 -18.01 -28.10
N LEU A 337 40.09 -16.79 -27.58
CA LEU A 337 41.17 -15.83 -27.41
C LEU A 337 42.10 -16.24 -26.26
N ASN A 338 43.40 -16.26 -26.51
CA ASN A 338 44.43 -16.42 -25.47
C ASN A 338 44.55 -15.15 -24.61
N GLU A 339 45.22 -15.21 -23.45
CA GLU A 339 45.24 -14.08 -22.50
C GLU A 339 45.76 -12.77 -23.10
N ASP A 340 46.71 -12.83 -24.03
CA ASP A 340 47.24 -11.64 -24.71
C ASP A 340 46.26 -11.06 -25.74
N GLN A 341 45.43 -11.89 -26.36
CA GLN A 341 44.34 -11.43 -27.22
C GLN A 341 43.20 -10.81 -26.43
N LYS A 342 42.87 -11.36 -25.25
CA LYS A 342 41.85 -10.80 -24.35
C LYS A 342 42.21 -9.40 -23.87
N LYS A 343 43.48 -9.19 -23.46
CA LYS A 343 44.02 -7.87 -23.09
C LYS A 343 43.95 -6.81 -24.20
N ARG A 344 43.87 -7.21 -25.47
CA ARG A 344 43.71 -6.29 -26.61
C ARG A 344 42.26 -5.95 -26.92
N CYS A 345 41.29 -6.76 -26.47
CA CYS A 345 39.87 -6.52 -26.66
C CYS A 345 39.24 -5.74 -25.49
N ASP A 346 39.96 -5.53 -24.38
CA ASP A 346 39.51 -4.81 -23.18
C ASP A 346 39.74 -3.27 -23.26
N ILE A 347 39.67 -2.66 -24.45
CA ILE A 347 39.73 -1.20 -24.63
C ILE A 347 38.33 -0.62 -24.71
#